data_AF-A0A4Q9LWN8-F1
#
_entry.id   AF-A0A4Q9LWN8-F1
#
_cell.length_a   1.000
_cell.length_b   1.000
_cell.length_c   1.000
_cell.angle_alpha   90.00
_cell.angle_beta   90.00
_cell.angle_gamma   90.00
#
_symmetry.space_group_name_H-M   'P 1'
#
loop_
_entity.id
_entity.type
_entity.pdbx_description
1 polymer ?
#
loop_
_entity_poly.entity_id
_entity_poly.type
_entity_poly.pdbx_seq_one_letter_code
_entity_poly.pdbx_strand_id
1 'polypeptide(L)'
;MMVNSAANIYKTLKYKSVSKLEYLKIKMNENITTCLPILFAFSHLFDISNLNILVLQCVKLDVNDASVISNLKNLKELHIGVYQQKNEMFLNLLNKILENKKIIRLGLDIRNLNLNIFEYCCNFRKIQLVFIRFKNIEAYDLTLLHKMKLNYPNNVAFFCEYYSLVSVEVINFCEEHNIDFLEN
;
A
#
# COMPACT_ATOMS: atom_id res chain seq x y z
N MET A 1 36.55 -30.76 -7.76
CA MET A 1 36.69 -29.53 -8.58
C MET A 1 35.32 -28.85 -8.65
N MET A 2 34.94 -28.12 -7.60
CA MET A 2 33.67 -27.38 -7.51
C MET A 2 33.92 -25.90 -7.79
N VAL A 3 34.13 -25.57 -9.06
CA VAL A 3 34.17 -24.19 -9.53
C VAL A 3 33.42 -24.23 -10.85
N ASN A 4 32.11 -23.94 -10.87
CA ASN A 4 31.41 -23.51 -12.09
C ASN A 4 29.91 -23.18 -11.95
N SER A 5 29.23 -23.45 -10.82
CA SER A 5 27.81 -23.08 -10.72
C SER A 5 27.61 -21.57 -10.43
N ALA A 6 28.38 -21.00 -9.51
CA ALA A 6 28.30 -19.58 -9.17
C ALA A 6 28.74 -18.67 -10.33
N ALA A 7 29.81 -19.03 -11.05
CA ALA A 7 30.34 -18.25 -12.17
C ALA A 7 29.36 -18.15 -13.36
N ASN A 8 28.49 -19.15 -13.56
CA ASN A 8 27.45 -19.09 -14.58
C ASN A 8 26.29 -18.19 -14.19
N ILE A 9 25.92 -18.10 -12.90
CA ILE A 9 24.91 -17.15 -12.40
C ILE A 9 25.38 -15.70 -12.62
N TYR A 10 26.67 -15.42 -12.38
CA TYR A 10 27.26 -14.10 -12.62
C TYR A 10 27.35 -13.71 -14.11
N LYS A 11 27.45 -14.68 -15.04
CA LYS A 11 27.41 -14.41 -16.48
C LYS A 11 26.01 -14.05 -16.97
N THR A 12 24.96 -14.66 -16.42
CA THR A 12 23.56 -14.35 -16.78
C THR A 12 23.12 -12.96 -16.26
N LEU A 13 23.73 -12.48 -15.18
CA LEU A 13 23.52 -11.12 -14.63
C LEU A 13 24.14 -10.00 -15.48
N LYS A 14 24.96 -10.32 -16.50
CA LYS A 14 25.64 -9.33 -17.35
C LYS A 14 24.78 -8.80 -18.51
N TYR A 15 23.60 -9.38 -18.73
CA TYR A 15 22.57 -8.82 -19.60
C TYR A 15 21.41 -8.36 -18.71
N LYS A 16 21.58 -7.20 -18.05
CA LYS A 16 20.42 -6.43 -17.58
C LYS A 16 19.56 -6.21 -18.81
N SER A 17 18.41 -6.88 -18.89
CA SER A 17 17.51 -6.75 -20.01
C SER A 17 17.23 -5.26 -20.24
N VAL A 18 17.25 -4.81 -21.48
CA VAL A 18 16.95 -3.43 -21.87
C VAL A 18 15.47 -3.08 -21.61
N SER A 19 14.66 -4.04 -21.13
CA SER A 19 13.29 -3.79 -20.71
C SER A 19 13.26 -2.90 -19.48
N LYS A 20 12.72 -1.69 -19.65
CA LYS A 20 12.45 -0.77 -18.56
C LYS A 20 11.16 -1.25 -17.89
N LEU A 21 11.28 -1.97 -16.78
CA LEU A 21 10.11 -2.39 -16.02
C LEU A 21 9.39 -1.15 -15.47
N GLU A 22 8.27 -0.79 -16.08
CA GLU A 22 7.46 0.37 -15.66
C GLU A 22 6.35 -0.01 -14.67
N TYR A 23 5.97 -1.29 -14.64
CA TYR A 23 4.92 -1.84 -13.80
C TYR A 23 5.41 -3.08 -13.06
N LEU A 24 5.19 -3.13 -11.76
CA LEU A 24 5.51 -4.28 -10.91
C LEU A 24 4.37 -4.50 -9.94
N LYS A 25 3.89 -5.75 -9.91
CA LYS A 25 2.86 -6.19 -8.98
C LYS A 25 3.35 -7.41 -8.23
N ILE A 26 3.46 -7.26 -6.92
CA ILE A 26 3.81 -8.33 -5.99
C ILE A 26 2.60 -8.51 -5.06
N LYS A 27 2.02 -9.71 -5.07
CA LYS A 27 0.95 -10.10 -4.16
C LYS A 27 1.40 -11.29 -3.34
N MET A 28 1.59 -11.09 -2.04
CA MET A 28 1.77 -12.18 -1.11
C MET A 28 0.41 -12.68 -0.64
N ASN A 29 0.30 -14.00 -0.46
CA ASN A 29 -0.87 -14.61 0.14
C ASN A 29 -0.95 -14.18 1.62
N GLU A 30 -2.15 -13.81 2.10
CA GLU A 30 -2.38 -13.37 3.49
C GLU A 30 -2.09 -14.45 4.54
N ASN A 31 -2.04 -15.72 4.12
CA ASN A 31 -1.67 -16.87 4.97
C ASN A 31 -0.16 -17.02 5.18
N ILE A 32 0.68 -16.34 4.38
CA ILE A 32 2.12 -16.28 4.66
C ILE A 32 2.27 -15.38 5.88
N THR A 33 2.89 -15.87 6.96
CA THR A 33 3.07 -15.06 8.19
C THR A 33 4.48 -14.48 8.31
N THR A 34 5.41 -14.93 7.46
CA THR A 34 6.78 -14.45 7.43
C THR A 34 6.85 -13.08 6.76
N CYS A 35 7.37 -12.09 7.49
CA CYS A 35 7.72 -10.80 6.92
C CYS A 35 8.99 -10.96 6.09
N LEU A 36 8.91 -10.69 4.79
CA LEU A 36 10.04 -10.78 3.86
C LEU A 36 10.14 -9.45 3.10
N PRO A 37 11.32 -8.80 3.08
CA PRO A 37 11.52 -7.58 2.32
C PRO A 37 11.67 -7.93 0.83
N ILE A 38 10.56 -8.29 0.20
CA ILE A 38 10.54 -8.92 -1.12
C ILE A 38 10.94 -7.94 -2.21
N LEU A 39 10.57 -6.67 -2.08
CA LEU A 39 10.95 -5.65 -3.06
C LEU A 39 12.44 -5.33 -2.95
N PHE A 40 12.99 -5.32 -1.74
CA PHE A 40 14.43 -5.22 -1.51
C PHE A 40 15.19 -6.39 -2.12
N ALA A 41 14.75 -7.63 -1.89
CA ALA A 41 15.39 -8.78 -2.55
C ALA A 41 15.29 -8.66 -4.08
N PHE A 42 14.14 -8.25 -4.60
CA PHE A 42 13.90 -8.05 -6.03
C PHE A 42 14.81 -6.98 -6.64
N SER A 43 15.05 -5.87 -5.94
CA SER A 43 15.91 -4.78 -6.41
C SER A 43 17.38 -5.15 -6.53
N HIS A 44 17.83 -6.23 -5.88
CA HIS A 44 19.20 -6.76 -6.06
C HIS A 44 19.34 -7.59 -7.34
N LEU A 45 18.24 -8.14 -7.84
CA LEU A 45 18.21 -9.02 -9.00
C LEU A 45 17.80 -8.28 -10.28
N PHE A 46 16.96 -7.26 -10.16
CA PHE A 46 16.37 -6.55 -11.28
C PHE A 46 16.58 -5.03 -11.18
N ASP A 47 16.76 -4.40 -12.34
CA ASP A 47 16.78 -2.94 -12.42
C ASP A 47 15.35 -2.38 -12.43
N ILE A 48 14.92 -1.87 -11.28
CA ILE A 48 13.57 -1.29 -11.09
C ILE A 48 13.58 0.25 -11.13
N SER A 49 14.66 0.88 -11.58
CA SER A 49 14.81 2.34 -11.55
C SER A 49 13.77 3.09 -12.40
N ASN A 50 13.21 2.43 -13.42
CA ASN A 50 12.18 3.00 -14.30
C ASN A 50 10.74 2.73 -13.83
N LEU A 51 10.56 2.14 -12.65
CA LEU A 51 9.23 1.78 -12.17
C LEU A 51 8.37 3.03 -11.99
N ASN A 52 7.21 3.02 -12.65
CA ASN A 52 6.22 4.08 -12.66
C ASN A 52 5.01 3.72 -11.80
N ILE A 53 4.65 2.42 -11.81
CA ILE A 53 3.52 1.86 -11.07
C ILE A 53 4.01 0.68 -10.22
N LEU A 54 3.72 0.72 -8.92
CA LEU A 54 3.99 -0.36 -8.00
C LEU A 54 2.70 -0.79 -7.29
N VAL A 55 2.42 -2.09 -7.32
CA VAL A 55 1.40 -2.73 -6.49
C VAL A 55 2.10 -3.71 -5.55
N LEU A 56 2.04 -3.47 -4.26
CA LEU A 56 2.66 -4.30 -3.24
C LEU A 56 1.62 -4.71 -2.19
N GLN A 57 1.22 -5.98 -2.21
CA GLN A 57 0.43 -6.58 -1.13
C GLN A 57 1.32 -7.52 -0.33
N CYS A 58 1.47 -7.23 0.95
CA CYS A 58 2.37 -7.93 1.86
C CYS A 58 1.74 -8.08 3.25
N VAL A 59 2.34 -8.92 4.08
CA VAL A 59 1.84 -9.18 5.45
C VAL A 59 2.09 -7.97 6.34
N LYS A 60 3.30 -7.42 6.25
CA LYS A 60 3.76 -6.19 6.90
C LYS A 60 4.71 -5.50 5.93
N LEU A 61 4.62 -4.19 5.83
CA LEU A 61 5.58 -3.39 5.08
C LEU A 61 6.89 -3.31 5.86
N ASP A 62 7.95 -3.91 5.32
CA ASP A 62 9.29 -3.88 5.90
C ASP A 62 9.98 -2.52 5.66
N VAL A 63 10.90 -2.15 6.56
CA VAL A 63 11.65 -0.89 6.45
C VAL A 63 12.54 -0.88 5.20
N ASN A 64 13.10 -2.02 4.81
CA ASN A 64 13.95 -2.12 3.62
C ASN A 64 13.12 -1.98 2.33
N ASP A 65 11.93 -2.60 2.28
CA ASP A 65 10.99 -2.40 1.17
C ASP A 65 10.58 -0.93 1.08
N ALA A 66 10.19 -0.31 2.20
CA ALA A 66 9.85 1.11 2.24
C ALA A 66 11.01 1.99 1.74
N SER A 67 12.25 1.69 2.16
CA SER A 67 13.45 2.40 1.69
C SER A 67 13.66 2.27 0.18
N VAL A 68 13.44 1.09 -0.39
CA VAL A 68 13.51 0.90 -1.84
C VAL A 68 12.45 1.74 -2.54
N ILE A 69 11.20 1.72 -2.07
CA ILE A 69 10.10 2.51 -2.66
C ILE A 69 10.42 4.02 -2.61
N SER A 70 10.90 4.52 -1.47
CA SER A 70 11.29 5.94 -1.32
C SER A 70 12.33 6.37 -2.36
N ASN A 71 13.22 5.46 -2.78
CA ASN A 71 14.27 5.73 -3.76
C ASN A 71 13.83 5.62 -5.23
N LEU A 72 12.61 5.17 -5.52
CA LEU A 72 12.07 5.06 -6.88
C LEU A 72 11.68 6.43 -7.44
N LYS A 73 12.63 7.10 -8.10
CA LYS A 73 12.48 8.46 -8.64
C LYS A 73 11.44 8.62 -9.76
N ASN A 74 10.90 7.54 -10.31
CA ASN A 74 9.93 7.57 -11.41
C ASN A 74 8.53 7.12 -10.99
N LEU A 75 8.36 6.69 -9.73
CA LEU A 75 7.11 6.16 -9.24
C LEU A 75 6.05 7.27 -9.14
N LYS A 76 4.96 7.11 -9.88
CA LYS A 76 3.80 8.03 -9.87
C LYS A 76 2.59 7.41 -9.22
N GLU A 77 2.48 6.09 -9.26
CA GLU A 77 1.34 5.35 -8.74
C GLU A 77 1.82 4.22 -7.83
N LEU A 78 1.29 4.23 -6.61
CA LEU A 78 1.66 3.30 -5.56
C LEU A 78 0.39 2.70 -4.96
N HIS A 79 0.26 1.38 -5.00
CA HIS A 79 -0.78 0.65 -4.30
C HIS A 79 -0.12 -0.24 -3.25
N ILE A 80 -0.42 -0.02 -1.97
CA ILE A 80 0.11 -0.85 -0.88
C ILE A 80 -1.03 -1.46 -0.09
N GLY A 81 -0.99 -2.80 0.04
CA GLY A 81 -1.82 -3.55 0.96
C GLY A 81 -1.01 -4.20 2.07
N VAL A 82 -1.46 -4.04 3.32
CA VAL A 82 -0.82 -4.66 4.50
C VAL A 82 -1.84 -5.44 5.33
N TYR A 83 -1.65 -6.74 5.47
CA TYR A 83 -2.66 -7.60 6.12
C TYR A 83 -2.62 -7.59 7.66
N GLN A 84 -1.43 -7.44 8.26
CA GLN A 84 -1.21 -7.64 9.71
C GLN A 84 -0.40 -6.53 10.38
N GLN A 85 -0.25 -5.38 9.73
CA GLN A 85 0.45 -4.24 10.31
C GLN A 85 -0.53 -3.29 10.99
N LYS A 86 -0.18 -2.77 12.17
CA LYS A 86 -0.94 -1.70 12.81
C LYS A 86 -0.88 -0.44 11.95
N ASN A 87 -2.02 0.26 11.82
CA ASN A 87 -2.12 1.48 11.00
C ASN A 87 -1.04 2.51 11.33
N GLU A 88 -0.74 2.78 12.60
CA GLU A 88 0.29 3.74 13.01
C GLU A 88 1.68 3.42 12.44
N MET A 89 2.10 2.15 12.55
CA MET A 89 3.40 1.72 12.02
C MET A 89 3.42 1.79 10.49
N PHE A 90 2.31 1.39 9.85
CA PHE A 90 2.16 1.48 8.40
C PHE A 90 2.23 2.92 7.90
N LEU A 91 1.45 3.83 8.52
CA LEU A 91 1.39 5.25 8.17
C LEU A 91 2.74 5.94 8.36
N ASN A 92 3.50 5.59 9.42
CA ASN A 92 4.85 6.11 9.62
C ASN A 92 5.81 5.75 8.48
N LEU A 93 5.73 4.52 7.94
CA LEU A 93 6.52 4.11 6.79
C LEU A 93 6.02 4.74 5.50
N LEU A 94 4.69 4.80 5.31
CA LEU A 94 4.07 5.45 4.17
C LEU A 94 4.46 6.93 4.09
N ASN A 95 4.54 7.63 5.22
CA ASN A 95 4.97 9.03 5.25
C ASN A 95 6.39 9.21 4.69
N LYS A 96 7.32 8.32 5.05
CA LYS A 96 8.69 8.32 4.50
C LYS A 96 8.72 7.98 3.00
N ILE A 97 7.79 7.17 2.52
CA ILE A 97 7.64 6.87 1.09
C ILE A 97 7.14 8.11 0.34
N LEU A 98 6.13 8.78 0.88
CA LEU A 98 5.46 9.92 0.25
C LEU A 98 6.25 11.23 0.30
N GLU A 99 7.36 11.28 1.04
CA GLU A 99 8.36 12.35 0.87
C GLU A 99 8.87 12.45 -0.58
N ASN A 100 8.78 11.36 -1.35
CA ASN A 100 9.00 11.36 -2.79
C ASN A 100 7.90 12.14 -3.53
N LYS A 101 8.27 13.33 -4.02
CA LYS A 101 7.33 14.34 -4.55
C LYS A 101 6.62 13.98 -5.87
N LYS A 102 6.82 12.79 -6.43
CA LYS A 102 6.24 12.39 -7.73
C LYS A 102 5.04 11.46 -7.65
N ILE A 103 4.77 10.85 -6.50
CA ILE A 103 3.60 10.01 -6.32
C ILE A 103 2.36 10.91 -6.35
N ILE A 104 1.51 10.68 -7.35
CA ILE A 104 0.26 11.42 -7.57
C ILE A 104 -0.97 10.55 -7.38
N ARG A 105 -0.80 9.22 -7.35
CA ARG A 105 -1.89 8.26 -7.14
C ARG A 105 -1.51 7.26 -6.06
N LEU A 106 -2.40 7.08 -5.09
CA LEU A 106 -2.18 6.22 -3.94
C LEU A 106 -3.37 5.27 -3.77
N GLY A 107 -3.11 3.97 -3.81
CA GLY A 107 -4.04 2.94 -3.37
C GLY A 107 -3.59 2.38 -2.02
N LEU A 108 -4.48 2.32 -1.06
CA LEU A 108 -4.24 1.72 0.26
C LEU A 108 -5.23 0.60 0.47
N ASP A 109 -4.74 -0.57 0.84
CA ASP A 109 -5.55 -1.72 1.24
C ASP A 109 -5.21 -2.04 2.70
N ILE A 110 -6.12 -1.64 3.59
CA ILE A 110 -5.92 -1.68 5.03
C ILE A 110 -6.95 -2.62 5.67
N ARG A 111 -6.61 -3.22 6.81
CA ARG A 111 -7.56 -4.12 7.48
C ARG A 111 -8.70 -3.37 8.16
N ASN A 112 -8.35 -2.38 8.98
CA ASN A 112 -9.30 -1.63 9.81
C ASN A 112 -9.19 -0.15 9.44
N LEU A 113 -10.31 0.48 9.10
CA LEU A 113 -10.41 1.91 8.96
C LEU A 113 -10.61 2.53 10.34
N ASN A 114 -9.78 3.51 10.69
CA ASN A 114 -9.85 4.22 11.97
C ASN A 114 -9.46 5.69 11.81
N LEU A 115 -9.53 6.44 12.91
CA LEU A 115 -9.28 7.88 12.92
C LEU A 115 -7.92 8.27 12.32
N ASN A 116 -6.87 7.51 12.63
CA ASN A 116 -5.51 7.80 12.15
C ASN A 116 -5.44 7.81 10.61
N ILE A 117 -6.20 6.95 9.92
CA ILE A 117 -6.26 6.93 8.45
C ILE A 117 -6.92 8.20 7.92
N PHE A 118 -8.05 8.61 8.51
CA PHE A 118 -8.76 9.82 8.09
C PHE A 118 -7.92 11.08 8.30
N GLU A 119 -7.32 11.25 9.48
CA GLU A 119 -6.44 12.39 9.77
C GLU A 119 -5.23 12.42 8.82
N TYR A 120 -4.70 11.25 8.49
CA TYR A 120 -3.59 11.15 7.55
C TYR A 120 -4.00 11.60 6.14
N CYS A 121 -5.22 11.27 5.68
CA CYS A 121 -5.72 11.67 4.36
C CYS A 121 -5.79 13.18 4.18
N CYS A 122 -6.10 13.93 5.24
CA CYS A 122 -6.14 15.39 5.21
C CYS A 122 -4.77 16.03 4.90
N ASN A 123 -3.67 15.27 5.01
CA ASN A 123 -2.31 15.77 4.75
C ASN A 123 -1.85 15.60 3.29
N PHE A 124 -2.66 14.97 2.42
CA PHE A 124 -2.28 14.66 1.04
C PHE A 124 -2.36 15.85 0.07
N ARG A 125 -1.51 16.85 0.26
CA ARG A 125 -1.52 18.09 -0.57
C ARG A 125 -1.11 17.90 -2.04
N LYS A 126 -0.38 16.83 -2.38
CA LYS A 126 0.20 16.60 -3.72
C LYS A 126 -0.36 15.38 -4.44
N ILE A 127 -1.08 14.53 -3.71
CA ILE A 127 -1.68 13.33 -4.29
C ILE A 127 -2.94 13.78 -5.01
N GLN A 128 -3.06 13.44 -6.28
CA GLN A 128 -4.21 13.78 -7.10
C GLN A 128 -5.38 12.85 -6.86
N LEU A 129 -5.11 11.60 -6.46
CA LEU A 129 -6.14 10.59 -6.26
C LEU A 129 -5.72 9.57 -5.22
N VAL A 130 -6.58 9.32 -4.25
CA VAL A 130 -6.38 8.34 -3.18
C VAL A 130 -7.55 7.38 -3.17
N PHE A 131 -7.27 6.09 -3.25
CA PHE A 131 -8.25 5.02 -3.07
C PHE A 131 -7.91 4.27 -1.79
N ILE A 132 -8.84 4.18 -0.86
CA ILE A 132 -8.66 3.44 0.39
C ILE A 132 -9.68 2.33 0.45
N ARG A 133 -9.18 1.12 0.35
CA ARG A 133 -9.93 -0.11 0.55
C ARG A 133 -9.72 -0.58 1.98
N PHE A 134 -10.80 -0.94 2.66
CA PHE A 134 -10.74 -1.46 4.02
C PHE A 134 -11.73 -2.60 4.26
N LYS A 135 -11.42 -3.50 5.20
CA LYS A 135 -12.28 -4.65 5.52
C LYS A 135 -13.25 -4.37 6.67
N ASN A 136 -12.84 -3.63 7.70
CA ASN A 136 -13.65 -3.40 8.91
C ASN A 136 -13.60 -1.95 9.41
N ILE A 137 -14.64 -1.56 10.15
CA ILE A 137 -14.67 -0.38 11.03
C ILE A 137 -15.15 -0.86 12.41
N GLU A 138 -14.38 -0.60 13.47
CA GLU A 138 -14.78 -0.99 14.83
C GLU A 138 -15.79 0.01 15.42
N ALA A 139 -16.73 -0.47 16.24
CA ALA A 139 -17.78 0.38 16.82
C ALA A 139 -17.25 1.56 17.67
N TYR A 140 -16.11 1.34 18.35
CA TYR A 140 -15.42 2.41 19.05
C TYR A 140 -14.91 3.50 18.10
N ASP A 141 -14.31 3.09 16.97
CA ASP A 141 -13.83 4.03 15.95
C ASP A 141 -15.01 4.80 15.32
N LEU A 142 -16.13 4.15 15.02
CA LEU A 142 -17.34 4.83 14.52
C LEU A 142 -17.79 5.97 15.44
N THR A 143 -17.85 5.71 16.75
CA THR A 143 -18.27 6.70 17.74
C THR A 143 -17.36 7.93 17.73
N LEU A 144 -16.05 7.72 17.53
CA LEU A 144 -15.09 8.80 17.40
C LEU A 144 -15.27 9.55 16.08
N LEU A 145 -15.43 8.82 14.97
CA LEU A 145 -15.60 9.40 13.63
C LEU A 145 -16.85 10.27 13.53
N HIS A 146 -17.99 9.84 14.09
CA HIS A 146 -19.23 10.63 14.13
C HIS A 146 -19.04 11.98 14.86
N LYS A 147 -18.24 12.00 15.95
CA LYS A 147 -17.98 13.23 16.70
C LYS A 147 -17.14 14.23 15.90
N MET A 148 -16.36 13.77 14.93
CA MET A 148 -15.38 14.59 14.22
C MET A 148 -15.88 15.22 12.92
N LYS A 149 -17.13 14.96 12.46
CA LYS A 149 -17.73 15.51 11.23
C LYS A 149 -16.71 15.54 10.07
N LEU A 150 -16.39 14.35 9.56
CA LEU A 150 -15.29 14.13 8.62
C LEU A 150 -15.44 14.98 7.34
N ASN A 151 -14.53 15.94 7.16
CA ASN A 151 -14.34 16.69 5.91
C ASN A 151 -13.01 16.23 5.29
N TYR A 152 -13.04 15.20 4.43
CA TYR A 152 -11.85 14.76 3.70
C TYR A 152 -11.80 15.38 2.29
N PRO A 153 -10.61 15.46 1.67
CA PRO A 153 -10.47 16.01 0.32
C PRO A 153 -11.29 15.24 -0.74
N ASN A 154 -11.89 15.95 -1.70
CA ASN A 154 -12.74 15.37 -2.77
C ASN A 154 -12.06 14.33 -3.67
N ASN A 155 -10.74 14.18 -3.57
CA ASN A 155 -9.97 13.23 -4.34
C ASN A 155 -9.62 11.94 -3.56
N VAL A 156 -10.22 11.75 -2.39
CA VAL A 156 -10.13 10.53 -1.60
C VAL A 156 -11.43 9.77 -1.76
N ALA A 157 -11.33 8.52 -2.20
CA ALA A 157 -12.46 7.60 -2.28
C ALA A 157 -12.22 6.43 -1.34
N PHE A 158 -13.25 6.09 -0.56
CA PHE A 158 -13.23 4.99 0.40
C PHE A 158 -14.10 3.84 -0.12
N PHE A 159 -13.59 2.63 0.03
CA PHE A 159 -14.24 1.39 -0.42
C PHE A 159 -14.22 0.37 0.71
N CYS A 160 -15.38 -0.13 1.07
CA CYS A 160 -15.53 -1.19 2.07
C CYS A 160 -15.58 -2.56 1.37
N GLU A 161 -14.66 -3.47 1.70
CA GLU A 161 -14.73 -4.88 1.30
C GLU A 161 -15.46 -5.70 2.37
N TYR A 162 -16.53 -6.39 1.96
CA TYR A 162 -17.36 -7.18 2.88
C TYR A 162 -16.71 -8.52 3.21
N TYR A 163 -16.46 -8.79 4.49
CA TYR A 163 -16.03 -10.13 4.94
C TYR A 163 -16.96 -10.79 5.98
N SER A 164 -17.82 -10.06 6.72
CA SER A 164 -18.98 -10.61 7.49
C SER A 164 -19.70 -9.55 8.34
N LEU A 165 -21.04 -9.69 8.49
CA LEU A 165 -21.99 -8.99 9.39
C LEU A 165 -21.56 -7.59 9.88
N VAL A 166 -21.72 -6.61 8.99
CA VAL A 166 -21.59 -5.19 9.32
C VAL A 166 -22.85 -4.77 10.09
N SER A 167 -22.71 -4.11 11.24
CA SER A 167 -23.87 -3.63 12.00
C SER A 167 -24.61 -2.54 11.22
N VAL A 168 -25.90 -2.34 11.51
CA VAL A 168 -26.71 -1.30 10.84
C VAL A 168 -26.07 0.09 11.00
N GLU A 169 -25.43 0.35 12.14
CA GLU A 169 -24.72 1.61 12.39
C GLU A 169 -23.55 1.83 11.42
N VAL A 170 -22.78 0.79 11.11
CA VAL A 170 -21.66 0.91 10.15
C VAL A 170 -22.20 1.10 8.73
N ILE A 171 -23.29 0.42 8.35
CA ILE A 171 -23.93 0.60 7.03
C ILE A 171 -24.39 2.05 6.89
N ASN A 172 -25.15 2.56 7.86
CA ASN A 172 -25.63 3.94 7.86
C ASN A 172 -24.48 4.94 7.82
N PHE A 173 -23.40 4.71 8.59
CA PHE A 173 -22.21 5.55 8.52
C PHE A 173 -21.60 5.59 7.11
N CYS A 174 -21.47 4.44 6.45
CA CYS A 174 -20.96 4.38 5.08
C CYS A 174 -21.88 5.13 4.10
N GLU A 175 -23.20 4.95 4.20
CA GLU A 175 -24.18 5.66 3.36
C GLU A 175 -24.14 7.18 3.59
N GLU A 176 -24.15 7.63 4.85
CA GLU A 176 -24.08 9.05 5.23
C GLU A 176 -22.83 9.74 4.68
N HIS A 177 -21.72 9.00 4.58
CA HIS A 177 -20.44 9.51 4.12
C HIS A 177 -20.09 9.13 2.67
N ASN A 178 -21.02 8.61 1.87
CA ASN A 178 -20.77 8.17 0.48
C ASN A 178 -19.56 7.24 0.35
N ILE A 179 -19.44 6.27 1.25
CA ILE A 179 -18.44 5.21 1.18
C ILE A 179 -19.01 4.08 0.34
N ASP A 180 -18.33 3.74 -0.76
CA ASP A 180 -18.78 2.70 -1.68
C ASP A 180 -18.55 1.31 -1.09
N PHE A 181 -19.51 0.41 -1.28
CA PHE A 181 -19.35 -1.01 -0.98
C PHE A 181 -18.84 -1.75 -2.22
N LEU A 182 -17.78 -2.52 -2.06
CA LEU A 182 -17.30 -3.45 -3.08
C LEU A 182 -17.81 -4.85 -2.73
N GLU A 183 -18.78 -5.32 -3.50
CA GLU A 183 -19.18 -6.73 -3.48
C GLU A 183 -18.12 -7.56 -4.20
N ASN A 184 -17.68 -8.65 -3.55
CA ASN A 184 -16.75 -9.63 -4.12
C ASN A 184 -17.50 -10.73 -4.88
#